data_AF-D7DNS1-F1
#
_entry.id   AF-D7DNS1-F1
#
_cell.length_a   1.000
_cell.length_b   1.000
_cell.length_c   1.000
_cell.angle_alpha   90.00
_cell.angle_beta   90.00
_cell.angle_gamma   90.00
#
_symmetry.space_group_name_H-M   'P 1'
#
loop_
_entity.id
_entity.type
_entity.pdbx_description
1 polymer ?
#
loop_
_entity_poly.entity_id
_entity_poly.type
_entity_poly.pdbx_seq_one_letter_code
_entity_poly.pdbx_strand_id
1 'polypeptide(L)'
;MNSEQKPDNHHIFDPEEITQPAKRGAWKWMLPLSIVLAIVVFAAWHFGWHAKAVTTGVVIFATISHVFAWVVAMIGLVPIIGPLIVKVLSIGVIWLLNAVGYLVSYVAIKRGYSKDVLTYRAVTIALITGIVIGYILCSLIS
;
A
#
# COMPACT_ATOMS: atom_id res chain seq x y z
N MET A 1 -5.83 55.47 8.78
CA MET A 1 -4.89 54.86 7.81
C MET A 1 -3.61 54.54 8.54
N ASN A 2 -3.34 53.26 8.80
CA ASN A 2 -2.09 52.57 8.46
C ASN A 2 -2.04 51.22 9.19
N SER A 3 -2.38 50.19 8.43
CA SER A 3 -2.12 48.79 8.68
C SER A 3 -0.65 48.51 8.37
N GLU A 4 0.21 48.43 9.38
CA GLU A 4 1.55 47.86 9.23
C GLU A 4 1.45 46.33 9.21
N GLN A 5 1.33 45.81 8.00
CA GLN A 5 1.38 44.38 7.68
C GLN A 5 2.83 43.91 7.80
N LYS A 6 3.15 43.23 8.91
CA LYS A 6 4.43 42.52 9.08
C LYS A 6 4.41 41.25 8.22
N PRO A 7 5.47 40.95 7.46
CA PRO A 7 5.45 39.87 6.46
C PRO A 7 5.24 38.52 7.12
N ASP A 8 4.35 37.71 6.54
CA ASP A 8 4.12 36.30 6.87
C ASP A 8 5.24 35.47 6.24
N ASN A 9 6.38 35.42 6.92
CA ASN A 9 7.48 34.54 6.59
C ASN A 9 7.30 33.25 7.37
N HIS A 10 6.75 32.24 6.69
CA HIS A 10 6.67 30.85 7.15
C HIS A 10 8.05 30.40 7.67
N HIS A 11 8.23 30.44 8.98
CA HIS A 11 9.47 30.09 9.65
C HIS A 11 9.63 28.56 9.59
N ILE A 12 10.30 28.06 8.54
CA ILE A 12 10.64 26.63 8.37
C ILE A 12 11.66 26.16 9.43
N PHE A 13 12.26 27.10 10.17
CA PHE A 13 13.17 26.80 11.28
C PHE A 13 12.81 27.67 12.48
N ASP A 14 12.17 27.06 13.47
CA ASP A 14 11.84 27.67 14.74
C ASP A 14 13.02 27.42 15.72
N PRO A 15 13.79 28.46 16.13
CA PRO A 15 14.94 28.28 17.01
C PRO A 15 14.59 27.64 18.36
N GLU A 16 13.33 27.77 18.79
CA GLU A 16 12.81 27.16 20.01
C GLU A 16 12.75 25.62 19.91
N GLU A 17 12.55 25.07 18.70
CA GLU A 17 12.52 23.62 18.46
C GLU A 17 13.92 22.99 18.65
N ILE A 18 14.97 23.71 18.27
CA ILE A 18 16.38 23.31 18.46
C ILE A 18 16.76 23.33 19.95
N THR A 19 16.07 24.14 20.75
CA THR A 19 16.31 24.27 22.20
C THR A 19 15.41 23.39 23.06
N GLN A 20 14.52 22.59 22.48
CA GLN A 20 13.71 21.66 23.27
C GLN A 20 14.64 20.71 24.04
N PRO A 21 14.69 20.78 25.39
CA PRO A 21 15.57 19.92 26.15
C PRO A 21 15.12 18.48 25.95
N ALA A 22 16.06 17.63 25.49
CA ALA A 22 15.86 16.22 25.23
C ALA A 22 14.91 15.60 26.27
N LYS A 23 13.78 15.06 25.79
CA LYS A 23 12.64 14.54 26.56
C LYS A 23 13.13 13.90 27.88
N ARG A 24 12.98 14.63 28.99
CA ARG A 24 13.60 14.39 30.33
C ARG A 24 13.21 13.07 31.03
N GLY A 25 12.61 12.12 30.31
CA GLY A 25 12.23 10.79 30.80
C GLY A 25 12.76 9.62 29.98
N ALA A 26 13.38 9.85 28.82
CA ALA A 26 13.97 8.79 27.99
C ALA A 26 15.19 8.13 28.66
N TRP A 27 15.86 8.85 29.56
CA TRP A 27 17.05 8.36 30.28
C TRP A 27 16.80 7.05 31.03
N LYS A 28 15.59 6.85 31.57
CA LYS A 28 15.22 5.61 32.29
C LYS A 28 15.27 4.35 31.40
N TRP A 29 15.05 4.51 30.09
CA TRP A 29 15.11 3.41 29.11
C TRP A 29 16.42 3.36 28.36
N MET A 30 17.04 4.52 28.12
CA MET A 30 18.36 4.61 27.48
C MET A 30 19.47 4.07 28.38
N LEU A 31 19.37 4.25 29.71
CA LEU A 31 20.37 3.77 30.67
C LEU A 31 20.51 2.24 30.67
N PRO A 32 19.44 1.44 30.87
CA PRO A 32 19.57 -0.02 30.82
C PRO A 32 20.00 -0.52 29.44
N LEU A 33 19.51 0.10 28.35
CA LEU A 33 19.94 -0.25 26.99
C LEU A 33 21.44 -0.01 26.78
N SER A 34 21.95 1.12 27.27
CA SER A 34 23.37 1.47 27.17
C SER A 34 24.25 0.56 28.03
N ILE A 35 23.76 0.14 29.20
CA ILE A 35 24.44 -0.84 30.07
C ILE A 35 24.52 -2.20 29.39
N VAL A 36 23.43 -2.68 28.77
CA VAL A 36 23.43 -3.93 28.01
C VAL A 36 24.41 -3.86 26.84
N LEU A 37 24.43 -2.77 26.09
CA LEU A 37 25.39 -2.55 25.01
C LEU A 37 26.83 -2.56 25.52
N ALA A 38 27.10 -1.87 26.63
CA ALA A 38 28.42 -1.83 27.25
C ALA A 38 28.88 -3.21 27.72
N ILE A 39 27.98 -4.03 28.27
CA ILE A 39 28.27 -5.42 28.67
C ILE A 39 28.62 -6.27 27.46
N VAL A 40 27.90 -6.12 26.34
CA VAL A 40 28.18 -6.86 25.10
C VAL A 40 29.55 -6.48 24.53
N VAL A 41 29.88 -5.18 24.51
CA VAL A 41 31.20 -4.70 24.07
C VAL A 41 32.31 -5.18 25.00
N PHE A 42 32.08 -5.12 26.31
CA PHE A 42 33.04 -5.60 27.31
C PHE A 42 33.28 -7.11 27.20
N ALA A 43 32.20 -7.89 27.02
CA ALA A 43 32.29 -9.33 26.80
C ALA A 43 33.05 -9.66 25.52
N ALA A 44 32.81 -8.93 24.43
CA ALA A 44 33.56 -9.09 23.18
C ALA A 44 35.06 -8.80 23.36
N TRP A 45 35.40 -7.81 24.20
CA TRP A 45 36.79 -7.46 24.50
C TRP A 45 37.46 -8.50 25.41
N HIS A 46 36.75 -8.99 26.43
CA HIS A 46 37.26 -9.97 27.39
C HIS A 46 37.44 -11.37 26.78
N PHE A 47 36.51 -11.81 25.91
CA PHE A 47 36.61 -13.09 25.20
C PHE A 47 37.61 -13.08 24.02
N GLY A 48 38.21 -11.93 23.72
CA GLY A 48 39.18 -11.81 22.62
C GLY A 48 38.56 -12.13 21.26
N TRP A 49 37.25 -11.87 21.09
CA TRP A 49 36.59 -12.15 19.81
C TRP A 49 37.28 -11.35 18.71
N HIS A 50 37.94 -12.05 17.80
CA HIS A 50 38.49 -11.45 16.60
C HIS A 50 37.39 -10.64 15.91
N ALA A 51 37.68 -9.39 15.56
CA ALA A 51 36.71 -8.48 14.93
C ALA A 51 35.93 -9.15 13.79
N LYS A 52 36.59 -10.04 13.03
CA LYS A 52 35.98 -10.87 11.99
C LYS A 52 34.80 -11.73 12.49
N ALA A 53 34.92 -12.39 13.65
CA ALA A 53 33.87 -13.23 14.21
C ALA A 53 32.64 -12.39 14.62
N VAL A 54 32.86 -11.24 15.27
CA VAL A 54 31.79 -10.31 15.65
C VAL A 54 31.10 -9.76 14.42
N THR A 55 31.86 -9.24 13.45
CA THR A 55 31.28 -8.69 12.21
C THR A 55 30.50 -9.75 11.44
N THR A 56 30.99 -10.99 11.38
CA THR A 56 30.29 -12.08 10.69
C THR A 56 28.98 -12.42 11.39
N GLY A 57 28.98 -12.52 12.72
CA GLY A 57 27.76 -12.75 13.50
C GLY A 57 26.73 -11.64 13.35
N VAL A 58 27.17 -10.38 13.39
CA VAL A 58 26.31 -9.21 13.18
C VAL A 58 25.72 -9.19 11.77
N VAL A 59 26.52 -9.50 10.73
CA VAL A 59 26.05 -9.55 9.35
C VAL A 59 25.01 -10.65 9.16
N ILE A 60 25.22 -11.84 9.72
CA ILE A 60 24.25 -12.94 9.67
C ILE A 60 22.94 -12.51 10.36
N PHE A 61 23.03 -11.97 11.56
CA PHE A 61 21.86 -11.52 12.31
C PHE A 61 21.10 -10.42 11.58
N ALA A 62 21.81 -9.41 11.06
CA ALA A 62 21.23 -8.32 10.29
C ALA A 62 20.55 -8.81 9.01
N THR A 63 21.16 -9.77 8.30
CA THR A 63 20.58 -10.36 7.09
C THR A 63 19.27 -11.07 7.41
N ILE A 64 19.24 -11.87 8.48
CA ILE A 64 18.01 -12.55 8.94
C ILE A 64 16.94 -11.50 9.28
N SER A 65 17.27 -10.49 10.08
CA SER A 65 16.33 -9.41 10.43
C SER A 65 15.79 -8.69 9.19
N HIS A 66 16.63 -8.48 8.17
CA HIS A 66 16.22 -7.82 6.93
C HIS A 66 15.24 -8.65 6.12
N VAL A 67 15.40 -9.98 6.07
CA VAL A 67 14.43 -10.89 5.43
C VAL A 67 13.08 -10.80 6.13
N PHE A 68 13.06 -10.78 7.47
CA PHE A 68 11.82 -10.59 8.22
C PHE A 68 11.15 -9.24 7.93
N ALA A 69 11.94 -8.15 7.88
CA ALA A 69 11.43 -6.84 7.52
C ALA A 69 10.80 -6.83 6.12
N TRP A 70 11.41 -7.52 5.15
CA TRP A 70 10.88 -7.63 3.79
C TRP A 70 9.54 -8.39 3.74
N VAL A 71 9.41 -9.48 4.49
CA VAL A 71 8.14 -10.24 4.58
C VAL A 71 7.03 -9.38 5.19
N VAL A 72 7.31 -8.68 6.29
CA VAL A 72 6.35 -7.77 6.92
C VAL A 72 5.95 -6.64 5.98
N ALA A 73 6.91 -6.07 5.24
CA ALA A 73 6.65 -5.04 4.24
C ALA A 73 5.75 -5.57 3.11
N MET A 74 5.98 -6.80 2.64
CA MET A 74 5.16 -7.43 1.60
C MET A 74 3.71 -7.65 2.07
N ILE A 75 3.51 -8.08 3.32
CA ILE A 75 2.18 -8.20 3.93
C ILE A 75 1.51 -6.82 4.05
N GLY A 76 2.26 -5.79 4.46
CA GLY A 76 1.77 -4.41 4.54
C GLY A 76 1.36 -3.80 3.19
N LEU A 77 1.84 -4.35 2.08
CA LEU A 77 1.50 -3.90 0.73
C LEU A 77 0.17 -4.46 0.22
N VAL A 78 -0.28 -5.61 0.73
CA VAL A 78 -1.57 -6.25 0.40
C VAL A 78 -2.76 -5.28 0.42
N PRO A 79 -3.00 -4.48 1.48
CA PRO A 79 -4.13 -3.54 1.53
C PRO A 79 -4.03 -2.39 0.53
N ILE A 80 -2.86 -2.13 -0.06
CA ILE A 80 -2.66 -1.10 -1.08
C ILE A 80 -2.91 -1.68 -2.47
N ILE A 81 -2.39 -2.88 -2.73
CA ILE A 81 -2.57 -3.56 -4.01
C ILE A 81 -4.03 -3.96 -4.24
N GLY A 82 -4.75 -4.40 -3.20
CA GLY A 82 -6.15 -4.82 -3.31
C GLY A 82 -7.04 -3.77 -3.99
N PRO A 83 -7.14 -2.53 -3.46
CA PRO A 83 -7.91 -1.45 -4.07
C PRO A 83 -7.43 -1.06 -5.47
N LEU A 84 -6.12 -1.15 -5.75
CA LEU A 84 -5.57 -0.84 -7.06
C LEU A 84 -6.03 -1.85 -8.12
N ILE A 85 -5.99 -3.15 -7.81
CA ILE A 85 -6.49 -4.20 -8.71
C ILE A 85 -7.98 -4.00 -8.98
N VAL A 86 -8.78 -3.74 -7.93
CA VAL A 86 -10.22 -3.48 -8.08
C VAL A 86 -10.46 -2.30 -9.00
N LYS A 87 -9.77 -1.18 -8.81
CA LYS A 87 -9.94 0.03 -9.64
C LYS A 87 -9.65 -0.23 -11.12
N VAL A 88 -8.55 -0.93 -11.42
CA VAL A 88 -8.18 -1.25 -12.81
C VAL A 88 -9.21 -2.19 -13.44
N LEU A 89 -9.64 -3.22 -12.71
CA LEU A 89 -10.63 -4.17 -13.18
C LEU A 89 -12.00 -3.52 -13.38
N SER A 90 -12.45 -2.68 -12.44
CA SER A 90 -13.70 -1.92 -12.54
C SER A 90 -13.74 -1.03 -13.78
N ILE A 91 -12.65 -0.31 -14.10
CA ILE A 91 -12.57 0.52 -15.31
C ILE A 91 -12.71 -0.35 -16.57
N GLY A 92 -12.03 -1.51 -16.62
CA GLY A 92 -12.16 -2.44 -17.75
C GLY A 92 -13.58 -3.00 -17.91
N VAL A 93 -14.22 -3.35 -16.80
CA VAL A 93 -15.59 -3.89 -16.79
C VAL A 93 -16.61 -2.85 -17.25
N ILE A 94 -16.45 -1.58 -16.86
CA ILE A 94 -17.29 -0.48 -17.33
C ILE A 94 -17.20 -0.32 -18.85
N TRP A 95 -15.98 -0.38 -19.42
CA TRP A 95 -15.78 -0.34 -20.86
C TRP A 95 -16.43 -1.53 -21.58
N LEU A 96 -16.35 -2.72 -21.00
CA LEU A 96 -16.94 -3.94 -21.55
C LEU A 96 -18.47 -3.86 -21.58
N LEU A 97 -19.08 -3.43 -20.47
CA LEU A 97 -20.52 -3.17 -20.38
C LEU A 97 -20.97 -2.09 -21.36
N ASN A 98 -20.20 -1.03 -21.52
CA ASN A 98 -20.49 0.05 -22.45
C ASN A 98 -20.46 -0.43 -23.91
N ALA A 99 -19.46 -1.23 -24.29
CA ALA A 99 -19.38 -1.87 -25.60
C ALA A 99 -20.56 -2.81 -25.86
N VAL A 100 -20.98 -3.61 -24.87
CA VAL A 100 -22.18 -4.45 -24.98
C VAL A 100 -23.43 -3.60 -25.15
N GLY A 101 -23.57 -2.51 -24.40
CA GLY A 101 -24.69 -1.57 -24.52
C GLY A 101 -24.78 -0.95 -25.92
N TYR A 102 -23.65 -0.53 -26.48
CA TYR A 102 -23.58 -0.05 -27.87
C TYR A 102 -23.88 -1.14 -28.88
N LEU A 103 -23.42 -2.38 -28.68
CA LEU A 103 -23.74 -3.51 -29.54
C LEU A 103 -25.25 -3.79 -29.56
N VAL A 104 -25.88 -3.84 -28.38
CA VAL A 104 -27.33 -4.06 -28.24
C VAL A 104 -28.11 -2.92 -28.90
N SER A 105 -27.71 -1.67 -28.68
CA SER A 105 -28.34 -0.50 -29.28
C SER A 105 -28.18 -0.48 -30.81
N TYR A 106 -26.99 -0.83 -31.31
CA TYR A 106 -26.72 -0.95 -32.74
C TYR A 106 -27.58 -2.05 -33.38
N VAL A 107 -27.71 -3.21 -32.74
CA VAL A 107 -28.58 -4.30 -33.21
C VAL A 107 -30.05 -3.86 -33.22
N ALA A 108 -30.50 -3.13 -32.19
CA ALA A 108 -31.87 -2.63 -32.09
C ALA A 108 -32.20 -1.62 -33.19
N ILE A 109 -31.31 -0.66 -33.46
CA ILE A 109 -31.49 0.37 -34.50
C ILE A 109 -31.42 -0.26 -35.89
N LYS A 110 -30.43 -1.12 -36.14
CA LYS A 110 -30.20 -1.72 -37.47
C LYS A 110 -31.32 -2.67 -37.88
N ARG A 111 -32.10 -3.22 -36.94
CA ARG A 111 -33.13 -4.23 -37.21
C ARG A 111 -34.54 -3.79 -36.86
N GLY A 112 -34.86 -2.50 -37.01
CA GLY A 112 -36.16 -1.91 -36.70
C GLY A 112 -37.42 -2.47 -37.40
N TYR A 113 -37.56 -3.77 -37.71
CA TYR A 113 -38.76 -4.35 -38.32
C TYR A 113 -39.06 -5.85 -38.04
N SER A 114 -38.49 -6.50 -37.01
CA SER A 114 -38.95 -7.86 -36.60
C SER A 114 -38.77 -8.09 -35.09
N LYS A 115 -39.83 -7.82 -34.33
CA LYS A 115 -39.82 -7.64 -32.87
C LYS A 115 -39.85 -8.91 -32.02
N ASP A 116 -40.25 -10.07 -32.54
CA ASP A 116 -40.67 -11.15 -31.63
C ASP A 116 -39.58 -12.14 -31.21
N VAL A 117 -38.78 -12.68 -32.13
CA VAL A 117 -37.92 -13.83 -31.78
C VAL A 117 -36.53 -13.45 -31.29
N LEU A 118 -36.04 -12.26 -31.65
CA LEU A 118 -34.69 -11.81 -31.31
C LEU A 118 -34.65 -11.01 -30.01
N THR A 119 -35.73 -10.30 -29.67
CA THR A 119 -35.79 -9.49 -28.44
C THR A 119 -35.57 -10.36 -27.22
N TYR A 120 -36.28 -11.48 -27.09
CA TYR A 120 -36.16 -12.32 -25.90
C TYR A 120 -34.83 -13.09 -25.86
N ARG A 121 -34.36 -13.61 -26.99
CA ARG A 121 -33.14 -14.43 -27.07
C ARG A 121 -31.88 -13.59 -26.91
N ALA A 122 -31.80 -12.46 -27.60
CA ALA A 122 -30.64 -11.58 -27.50
C ALA A 122 -30.53 -10.92 -26.12
N VAL A 123 -31.67 -10.53 -25.51
CA VAL A 123 -31.69 -10.02 -24.13
C VAL A 123 -31.26 -11.10 -23.15
N THR A 124 -31.78 -12.33 -23.29
CA THR A 124 -31.38 -13.44 -22.42
C THR A 124 -29.89 -13.76 -22.56
N ILE A 125 -29.33 -13.76 -23.78
CA ILE A 125 -27.90 -13.98 -24.00
C ILE A 125 -27.07 -12.85 -23.38
N ALA A 126 -27.44 -11.59 -23.60
CA ALA A 126 -26.75 -10.45 -23.00
C ALA A 126 -26.78 -10.49 -21.46
N LEU A 127 -27.92 -10.88 -20.89
CA LEU A 127 -28.13 -10.97 -19.45
C LEU A 127 -27.34 -12.14 -18.84
N ILE A 128 -27.36 -13.31 -19.46
CA ILE A 128 -26.54 -14.47 -19.04
C ILE A 128 -25.05 -14.14 -19.14
N THR A 129 -24.60 -13.54 -20.24
CA THR A 129 -23.19 -13.15 -20.42
C THR A 129 -22.76 -12.14 -19.36
N GLY A 130 -23.59 -11.13 -19.07
CA GLY A 130 -23.31 -10.16 -18.01
C GLY A 130 -23.21 -10.80 -16.62
N ILE A 131 -24.13 -11.72 -16.28
CA ILE A 131 -24.12 -12.43 -14.99
C ILE A 131 -22.89 -13.33 -14.87
N VAL A 132 -22.53 -14.09 -15.91
CA VAL A 132 -21.36 -14.98 -15.90
C VAL A 132 -20.07 -14.18 -15.71
N ILE A 133 -19.93 -13.07 -16.44
CA ILE A 133 -18.77 -12.18 -16.28
C ILE A 133 -18.74 -11.59 -14.87
N GLY A 134 -19.86 -11.10 -14.36
CA GLY A 134 -19.98 -10.58 -13.00
C GLY A 134 -19.62 -11.60 -11.92
N TYR A 135 -20.06 -12.86 -12.08
CA TYR A 135 -19.74 -13.96 -11.17
C TYR A 135 -18.24 -14.27 -11.16
N ILE A 136 -17.59 -14.37 -12.33
CA ILE A 136 -16.15 -14.64 -12.41
C ILE A 136 -15.34 -13.53 -11.72
N LEU A 137 -15.73 -12.27 -11.92
CA LEU A 137 -15.07 -11.11 -11.30
C LEU A 137 -15.27 -11.10 -9.78
N CYS A 138 -16.46 -11.43 -9.30
CA CYS A 138 -16.77 -11.54 -7.88
C CYS A 138 -16.05 -12.72 -7.22
N SER A 139 -15.95 -13.86 -7.91
CA SER A 139 -15.20 -15.02 -7.43
C SER A 139 -13.68 -14.81 -7.43
N LEU A 140 -13.16 -13.87 -8.22
CA LEU A 140 -11.73 -13.51 -8.23
C LEU A 140 -11.37 -12.50 -7.14
N ILE A 141 -12.37 -11.77 -6.62
CA ILE A 141 -12.18 -10.77 -5.57
C ILE A 141 -12.50 -11.28 -4.16
N SER A 142 -13.36 -12.30 -4.05
CA SER A 142 -13.65 -13.03 -2.81
C SER A 142 -12.59 -14.07 -2.51
#